data_AF-A0A4Q3H1V5-F1
#
_entry.id   AF-A0A4Q3H1V5-F1
#
_cell.length_a   1.000
_cell.length_b   1.000
_cell.length_c   1.000
_cell.angle_alpha   90.00
_cell.angle_beta   90.00
_cell.angle_gamma   90.00
#
_symmetry.space_group_name_H-M   'P 1'
#
loop_
_entity.id
_entity.type
_entity.pdbx_description
1 polymer ?
#
loop_
_entity_poly.entity_id
_entity_poly.type
_entity_poly.pdbx_seq_one_letter_code
_entity_poly.pdbx_strand_id
1 'polypeptide(L)'
;MIKAVVVCPGRGTYNKTELGYLQQYFPNSALLDQFDLQRQAAGQETIRDLDGATRFSIATHTRGDNASALIFAATVGDFLSIDREQVEIVGVTGNSMGWYSALACGGAVSMPDGFQVANTMGRLMQASLIGGQLIYPFVGEDWVDRPERRQALLEKVRDIGARDGIELDLSIDLG
;
A
#
# COMPACT_ATOMS: atom_id res chain seq x y z
N MET A 1 -14.87 27.41 6.03
CA MET A 1 -14.32 26.30 5.26
C MET A 1 -12.92 26.01 5.79
N ILE A 2 -12.69 24.79 6.27
CA ILE A 2 -11.41 24.32 6.82
C ILE A 2 -10.57 23.82 5.65
N LYS A 3 -9.32 24.29 5.54
CA LYS A 3 -8.37 23.75 4.55
C LYS A 3 -7.71 22.50 5.10
N ALA A 4 -7.67 21.44 4.31
CA ALA A 4 -7.08 20.16 4.70
C ALA A 4 -6.22 19.56 3.59
N VAL A 5 -5.19 18.82 4.01
CA VAL A 5 -4.45 17.89 3.16
C VAL A 5 -4.90 16.48 3.52
N VAL A 6 -5.30 15.70 2.52
CA VAL A 6 -5.62 14.29 2.71
C VAL A 6 -4.35 13.47 2.65
N VAL A 7 -4.14 12.61 3.63
CA VAL A 7 -3.03 11.66 3.67
C VAL A 7 -3.59 10.25 3.53
N CYS A 8 -3.42 9.66 2.35
CA CYS A 8 -3.83 8.31 2.04
C CYS A 8 -2.90 7.29 2.72
N PRO A 9 -3.43 6.40 3.58
CA PRO A 9 -2.62 5.45 4.31
C PRO A 9 -2.02 4.34 3.42
N GLY A 10 -0.85 3.85 3.83
CA GLY A 10 -0.16 2.74 3.18
C GLY A 10 -0.50 1.36 3.74
N ARG A 11 0.41 0.40 3.52
CA ARG A 11 0.26 -1.00 3.97
C ARG A 11 0.08 -1.08 5.49
N GLY A 12 -0.83 -1.96 5.93
CA GLY A 12 -1.04 -2.28 7.36
C GLY A 12 -2.12 -1.47 8.06
N THR A 13 -2.92 -0.70 7.32
CA THR A 13 -3.99 0.12 7.90
C THR A 13 -5.37 -0.53 7.89
N TYR A 14 -5.55 -1.65 7.19
CA TYR A 14 -6.74 -2.49 7.32
C TYR A 14 -6.40 -3.72 8.17
N ASN A 15 -6.87 -3.73 9.42
CA ASN A 15 -6.59 -4.75 10.42
C ASN A 15 -7.89 -5.38 10.95
N LYS A 16 -7.76 -6.18 12.01
CA LYS A 16 -8.90 -6.90 12.61
C LYS A 16 -10.05 -5.97 13.05
N THR A 17 -9.76 -4.74 13.45
CA THR A 17 -10.75 -3.76 13.89
C THR A 17 -11.54 -3.14 12.73
N GLU A 18 -11.02 -3.22 11.51
CA GLU A 18 -11.64 -2.68 10.29
C GLU A 18 -12.45 -3.74 9.51
N LEU A 19 -12.54 -4.98 9.99
CA LEU A 19 -13.36 -5.99 9.33
C LEU A 19 -14.84 -5.57 9.32
N GLY A 20 -15.45 -5.55 8.14
CA GLY A 20 -16.82 -5.07 7.92
C GLY A 20 -16.94 -3.57 7.70
N TYR A 21 -15.82 -2.84 7.66
CA TYR A 21 -15.80 -1.39 7.52
C TYR A 21 -16.45 -0.92 6.22
N LEU A 22 -16.14 -1.57 5.10
CA LEU A 22 -16.65 -1.14 3.79
C LEU A 22 -18.14 -1.37 3.67
N GLN A 23 -18.64 -2.49 4.18
CA GLN A 23 -20.08 -2.76 4.22
C GLN A 23 -20.84 -1.68 4.99
N GLN A 24 -20.25 -1.15 6.07
CA GLN A 24 -20.90 -0.19 6.93
C GLN A 24 -20.77 1.27 6.44
N TYR A 25 -19.62 1.64 5.88
CA TYR A 25 -19.26 3.04 5.69
C TYR A 25 -19.01 3.45 4.22
N PHE A 26 -18.90 2.52 3.27
CA PHE A 26 -18.61 2.90 1.89
C PHE A 26 -19.80 3.63 1.24
N PRO A 27 -19.65 4.90 0.79
CA PRO A 27 -20.80 5.74 0.44
C PRO A 27 -21.36 5.49 -0.96
N ASN A 28 -20.70 4.68 -1.79
CA ASN A 28 -21.05 4.49 -3.20
C ASN A 28 -21.06 3.01 -3.61
N SER A 29 -22.21 2.34 -3.49
CA SER A 29 -22.34 0.92 -3.81
C SER A 29 -21.96 0.58 -5.26
N ALA A 30 -22.31 1.44 -6.23
CA ALA A 30 -22.01 1.22 -7.64
C ALA A 30 -20.51 1.27 -7.95
N LEU A 31 -19.75 2.10 -7.23
CA LEU A 31 -18.29 2.12 -7.35
C LEU A 31 -17.67 0.86 -6.74
N LEU A 32 -18.18 0.41 -5.60
CA LEU A 32 -17.74 -0.85 -4.97
C LEU A 32 -18.04 -2.06 -5.87
N ASP A 33 -19.17 -2.06 -6.58
CA ASP A 33 -19.49 -3.07 -7.61
C ASP A 33 -18.45 -3.11 -8.72
N GLN A 34 -17.97 -1.94 -9.19
CA GLN A 34 -16.93 -1.90 -10.22
C GLN A 34 -15.61 -2.48 -9.71
N PHE A 35 -15.25 -2.25 -8.45
CA PHE A 35 -14.06 -2.86 -7.85
C PHE A 35 -14.21 -4.38 -7.74
N ASP A 36 -15.38 -4.87 -7.32
CA ASP A 36 -15.65 -6.30 -7.25
C ASP A 36 -15.63 -6.96 -8.63
N LEU A 37 -16.21 -6.33 -9.66
CA LEU A 37 -16.16 -6.81 -11.04
C LEU A 37 -14.71 -6.92 -11.56
N GLN A 38 -13.87 -5.93 -11.28
CA GLN A 38 -12.45 -5.99 -11.66
C GLN A 38 -11.72 -7.16 -10.97
N ARG A 39 -12.00 -7.41 -9.68
CA ARG A 39 -11.40 -8.54 -8.95
C ARG A 39 -11.91 -9.89 -9.47
N GLN A 40 -13.20 -10.02 -9.75
CA GLN A 40 -13.79 -11.22 -10.35
C GLN A 40 -13.18 -11.52 -11.73
N ALA A 41 -13.02 -10.50 -12.58
CA ALA A 41 -12.37 -10.64 -13.88
C ALA A 41 -10.91 -11.11 -13.77
N ALA A 42 -10.24 -10.78 -12.66
CA ALA A 42 -8.89 -11.24 -12.33
C ALA A 42 -8.85 -12.58 -11.56
N GLY A 43 -9.99 -13.23 -11.32
CA GLY A 43 -10.09 -14.47 -10.56
C GLY A 43 -9.81 -14.32 -9.06
N GLN A 44 -9.99 -13.11 -8.51
CA GLN A 44 -9.77 -12.80 -7.10
C GLN A 44 -11.11 -12.76 -6.34
N GLU A 45 -11.08 -13.14 -5.06
CA GLU A 45 -12.19 -12.94 -4.13
C GLU A 45 -12.60 -11.47 -4.06
N THR A 46 -13.89 -11.15 -4.00
CA THR A 46 -14.38 -9.76 -4.05
C THR A 46 -13.96 -8.96 -2.80
N ILE A 47 -14.01 -7.63 -2.88
CA ILE A 47 -13.75 -6.77 -1.71
C ILE A 47 -14.83 -7.01 -0.67
N ARG A 48 -16.09 -7.15 -1.08
CA ARG A 48 -17.21 -7.41 -0.17
C ARG A 48 -17.10 -8.75 0.54
N ASP A 49 -16.67 -9.80 -0.15
CA ASP A 49 -16.48 -11.11 0.47
C ASP A 49 -15.33 -11.07 1.49
N LEU A 50 -14.24 -10.37 1.17
CA LEU A 50 -13.12 -10.14 2.09
C LEU A 50 -13.55 -9.33 3.32
N ASP A 51 -14.17 -8.17 3.11
CA ASP A 51 -14.60 -7.27 4.18
C ASP A 51 -15.71 -7.88 5.04
N GLY A 52 -16.63 -8.64 4.41
CA GLY A 52 -17.74 -9.34 5.04
C GLY A 52 -17.39 -10.72 5.61
N ALA A 53 -16.11 -11.10 5.63
CA ALA A 53 -15.69 -12.38 6.17
C ALA A 53 -16.12 -12.54 7.65
N THR A 54 -16.48 -13.76 8.06
CA THR A 54 -16.92 -14.02 9.45
C THR A 54 -15.85 -13.76 10.50
N ARG A 55 -14.57 -13.81 10.11
CA ARG A 55 -13.43 -13.48 10.96
C ARG A 55 -12.27 -12.93 10.16
N PHE A 56 -11.55 -11.99 10.78
CA PHE A 56 -10.28 -11.53 10.25
C PHE A 56 -9.25 -12.66 10.27
N SER A 57 -8.52 -12.79 9.17
CA SER A 57 -7.46 -13.79 8.96
C SER A 57 -6.22 -13.07 8.48
N ILE A 58 -5.11 -13.16 9.23
CA ILE A 58 -3.82 -12.60 8.80
C ILE A 58 -3.43 -13.20 7.44
N ALA A 59 -3.50 -14.52 7.31
CA ALA A 59 -3.14 -15.23 6.08
C ALA A 59 -3.98 -14.84 4.86
N THR A 60 -5.14 -14.22 5.03
CA THR A 60 -6.03 -13.80 3.93
C THR A 60 -5.97 -12.29 3.73
N HIS A 61 -6.23 -11.51 4.77
CA HIS A 61 -6.45 -10.07 4.68
C HIS A 61 -5.15 -9.28 4.60
N THR A 62 -4.03 -9.83 5.11
CA THR A 62 -2.72 -9.15 5.04
C THR A 62 -1.87 -9.60 3.85
N ARG A 63 -2.37 -10.49 2.99
CA ARG A 63 -1.71 -10.80 1.71
C ARG A 63 -1.72 -9.56 0.83
N GLY A 64 -0.64 -9.33 0.07
CA GLY A 64 -0.45 -8.07 -0.67
C GLY A 64 -1.57 -7.78 -1.68
N ASP A 65 -2.09 -8.82 -2.33
CA ASP A 65 -3.19 -8.78 -3.29
C ASP A 65 -4.56 -8.44 -2.67
N ASN A 66 -4.79 -8.80 -1.42
CA ASN A 66 -6.04 -8.52 -0.69
C ASN A 66 -5.94 -7.22 0.11
N ALA A 67 -4.84 -7.04 0.84
CA ALA A 67 -4.59 -5.85 1.65
C ALA A 67 -4.61 -4.57 0.82
N SER A 68 -4.02 -4.60 -0.39
CA SER A 68 -4.02 -3.45 -1.30
C SER A 68 -5.42 -3.04 -1.72
N ALA A 69 -6.26 -4.00 -2.09
CA ALA A 69 -7.64 -3.72 -2.49
C ALA A 69 -8.49 -3.18 -1.33
N LEU A 70 -8.41 -3.81 -0.15
CA LEU A 70 -9.14 -3.38 1.05
C LEU A 70 -8.73 -1.97 1.49
N ILE A 71 -7.42 -1.69 1.53
CA ILE A 71 -6.91 -0.37 1.94
C ILE A 71 -7.26 0.69 0.90
N PHE A 72 -7.17 0.40 -0.39
CA PHE A 72 -7.58 1.33 -1.44
C PHE A 72 -9.08 1.66 -1.32
N ALA A 73 -9.93 0.64 -1.24
CA ALA A 73 -11.37 0.84 -1.10
C ALA A 73 -11.71 1.63 0.16
N ALA A 74 -11.13 1.31 1.32
CA ALA A 74 -11.39 2.05 2.55
C ALA A 74 -10.98 3.52 2.41
N THR A 75 -9.79 3.77 1.87
CA THR A 75 -9.30 5.13 1.63
C THR A 75 -10.21 5.94 0.70
N VAL A 76 -10.69 5.33 -0.38
CA VAL A 76 -11.60 5.98 -1.32
C VAL A 76 -12.96 6.24 -0.67
N GLY A 77 -13.48 5.29 0.11
CA GLY A 77 -14.73 5.46 0.84
C GLY A 77 -14.68 6.65 1.82
N ASP A 78 -13.58 6.77 2.55
CA ASP A 78 -13.35 7.86 3.49
C ASP A 78 -13.23 9.20 2.76
N PHE A 79 -12.47 9.23 1.67
CA PHE A 79 -12.29 10.43 0.85
C PHE A 79 -13.60 10.94 0.24
N LEU A 80 -14.47 10.03 -0.17
CA LEU A 80 -15.81 10.34 -0.70
C LEU A 80 -16.77 10.81 0.40
N SER A 81 -16.51 10.44 1.65
CA SER A 81 -17.31 10.83 2.82
C SER A 81 -16.92 12.20 3.41
N ILE A 82 -15.87 12.84 2.90
CA ILE A 82 -15.46 14.18 3.33
C ILE A 82 -16.51 15.21 2.87
N ASP A 83 -17.10 15.93 3.83
CA ASP A 83 -18.00 17.06 3.57
C ASP A 83 -17.25 18.22 2.90
N ARG A 84 -17.50 18.39 1.60
CA ARG A 84 -16.87 19.42 0.75
C ARG A 84 -17.41 20.83 0.97
N GLU A 85 -18.54 20.98 1.66
CA GLU A 85 -19.06 22.30 2.04
C GLU A 85 -18.28 22.85 3.25
N GLN A 86 -17.87 21.95 4.15
CA GLN A 86 -17.08 22.32 5.34
C GLN A 86 -15.57 22.28 5.10
N VAL A 87 -15.08 21.38 4.24
CA VAL A 87 -13.66 21.10 4.02
C VAL A 87 -13.23 21.37 2.58
N GLU A 88 -12.27 22.29 2.42
CA GLU A 88 -11.53 22.51 1.19
C GLU A 88 -10.29 21.60 1.17
N ILE A 89 -10.25 20.64 0.25
CA ILE A 89 -9.07 19.79 0.09
C ILE A 89 -8.06 20.51 -0.81
N VAL A 90 -6.96 20.95 -0.20
CA VAL A 90 -5.91 21.72 -0.88
C VAL A 90 -4.73 20.87 -1.33
N GLY A 91 -4.72 19.58 -0.97
CA GLY A 91 -3.71 18.62 -1.38
C GLY A 91 -4.07 17.19 -1.01
N VAL A 92 -3.48 16.24 -1.72
CA VAL A 92 -3.59 14.81 -1.45
C VAL A 92 -2.20 14.20 -1.55
N THR A 93 -1.82 13.37 -0.59
CA THR A 93 -0.55 12.65 -0.57
C THR A 93 -0.75 11.26 0.00
N GLY A 94 0.25 10.39 -0.10
CA GLY A 94 0.20 9.04 0.47
C GLY A 94 1.57 8.40 0.53
N ASN A 95 1.77 7.47 1.48
CA ASN A 95 3.03 6.76 1.65
C ASN A 95 2.97 5.34 1.06
N SER A 96 4.00 4.94 0.33
CA SER A 96 4.10 3.59 -0.26
C SER A 96 2.82 3.24 -1.04
N MET A 97 2.08 2.22 -0.64
CA MET A 97 0.82 1.83 -1.27
C MET A 97 -0.27 2.92 -1.25
N GLY A 98 -0.24 3.83 -0.27
CA GLY A 98 -1.17 4.96 -0.20
C GLY A 98 -1.01 5.94 -1.36
N TRP A 99 0.13 5.90 -2.07
CA TRP A 99 0.36 6.73 -3.26
C TRP A 99 -0.63 6.40 -4.39
N TYR A 100 -1.02 5.13 -4.54
CA TYR A 100 -2.02 4.71 -5.53
C TYR A 100 -3.41 5.30 -5.23
N SER A 101 -3.81 5.29 -3.95
CA SER A 101 -5.04 5.97 -3.52
C SER A 101 -4.94 7.48 -3.72
N ALA A 102 -3.78 8.08 -3.44
CA ALA A 102 -3.56 9.51 -3.62
C ALA A 102 -3.70 9.96 -5.09
N LEU A 103 -3.25 9.14 -6.05
CA LEU A 103 -3.48 9.42 -7.48
C LEU A 103 -4.97 9.52 -7.82
N ALA A 104 -5.77 8.58 -7.33
CA ALA A 104 -7.20 8.53 -7.60
C ALA A 104 -7.95 9.65 -6.85
N CYS A 105 -7.69 9.83 -5.56
CA CYS A 105 -8.26 10.90 -4.74
C CYS A 105 -7.83 12.30 -5.22
N GLY A 106 -6.62 12.44 -5.75
CA GLY A 106 -6.14 13.68 -6.37
C GLY A 106 -6.70 13.94 -7.77
N GLY A 107 -7.46 13.00 -8.35
CA GLY A 107 -8.06 13.14 -9.69
C GLY A 107 -7.09 12.96 -10.85
N ALA A 108 -5.89 12.43 -10.62
CA ALA A 108 -4.94 12.12 -11.70
C ALA A 108 -5.40 10.93 -12.55
N VAL A 109 -6.17 10.03 -11.95
CA VAL A 109 -6.86 8.92 -12.59
C VAL A 109 -8.27 8.79 -12.03
N SER A 110 -9.16 8.10 -12.74
CA SER A 110 -10.48 7.77 -12.19
C SER A 110 -10.34 6.79 -11.01
N MET A 111 -11.34 6.73 -10.12
CA MET A 111 -11.33 5.78 -9.00
C MET A 111 -11.26 4.31 -9.47
N PRO A 112 -12.01 3.88 -10.51
CA PRO A 112 -11.87 2.54 -11.08
C PRO A 112 -10.48 2.26 -11.66
N ASP A 113 -9.86 3.21 -12.36
CA ASP A 113 -8.52 3.02 -12.94
C ASP A 113 -7.45 2.99 -11.83
N GLY A 114 -7.58 3.86 -10.82
CA GLY A 114 -6.72 3.86 -9.64
C GLY A 114 -6.80 2.53 -8.90
N PHE A 115 -8.00 1.97 -8.77
CA PHE A 115 -8.20 0.64 -8.19
C PHE A 115 -7.52 -0.44 -9.03
N GLN A 116 -7.65 -0.38 -10.36
CA GLN A 116 -7.00 -1.32 -11.27
C GLN A 116 -5.48 -1.32 -11.08
N VAL A 117 -4.86 -0.13 -10.97
CA VAL A 117 -3.42 0.01 -10.74
C VAL A 117 -3.04 -0.59 -9.38
N ALA A 118 -3.74 -0.20 -8.30
CA ALA A 118 -3.45 -0.68 -6.94
C ALA A 118 -3.58 -2.21 -6.83
N ASN A 119 -4.68 -2.77 -7.36
CA ASN A 119 -4.96 -4.20 -7.34
C ASN A 119 -3.97 -5.01 -8.20
N THR A 120 -3.60 -4.48 -9.38
CA THR A 120 -2.59 -5.12 -10.23
C THR A 120 -1.23 -5.15 -9.54
N MET A 121 -0.81 -4.04 -8.94
CA MET A 121 0.43 -3.97 -8.16
C MET A 121 0.42 -4.97 -7.02
N GLY A 122 -0.66 -5.03 -6.23
CA GLY A 122 -0.78 -5.99 -5.13
C GLY A 122 -0.63 -7.44 -5.57
N ARG A 123 -1.25 -7.80 -6.71
CA ARG A 123 -1.09 -9.12 -7.33
C ARG A 123 0.33 -9.40 -7.80
N LEU A 124 0.97 -8.44 -8.47
CA LEU A 124 2.35 -8.59 -8.94
C LEU A 124 3.32 -8.74 -7.77
N MET A 125 3.18 -7.94 -6.72
CA MET A 125 4.00 -8.08 -5.51
C MET A 125 3.78 -9.43 -4.84
N GLN A 126 2.54 -9.91 -4.75
CA GLN A 126 2.24 -11.21 -4.15
C GLN A 126 2.77 -12.40 -4.98
N ALA A 127 2.72 -12.31 -6.32
CA ALA A 127 3.18 -13.36 -7.23
C ALA A 127 4.71 -13.38 -7.39
N SER A 128 5.32 -12.20 -7.44
CA SER A 128 6.75 -12.01 -7.71
C SER A 128 7.54 -11.66 -6.45
N LEU A 129 7.05 -12.07 -5.26
CA LEU A 129 7.68 -11.83 -3.96
C LEU A 129 8.95 -12.70 -3.81
N ILE A 130 9.92 -12.49 -4.71
CA ILE A 130 11.23 -13.12 -4.72
C ILE A 130 12.20 -12.11 -4.11
N GLY A 131 12.82 -12.51 -2.99
CA GLY A 131 13.78 -11.69 -2.27
C GLY A 131 13.16 -10.84 -1.15
N GLY A 132 13.94 -9.87 -0.66
CA GLY A 132 13.56 -9.00 0.44
C GLY A 132 14.46 -7.78 0.52
N GLN A 133 14.08 -6.81 1.34
CA GLN A 133 14.89 -5.61 1.61
C GLN A 133 15.22 -5.53 3.09
N LEU A 134 16.44 -5.08 3.40
CA LEU A 134 16.90 -4.79 4.75
C LEU A 134 17.37 -3.34 4.81
N ILE A 135 16.98 -2.64 5.87
CA ILE A 135 17.55 -1.34 6.20
C ILE A 135 18.64 -1.59 7.22
N TYR A 136 19.88 -1.22 6.90
CA TYR A 136 21.02 -1.42 7.78
C TYR A 136 21.76 -0.10 8.00
N PRO A 137 21.75 0.44 9.23
CA PRO A 137 22.44 1.69 9.51
C PRO A 137 23.96 1.46 9.50
N PHE A 138 24.71 2.38 8.91
CA PHE A 138 26.17 2.43 9.09
C PHE A 138 26.60 3.58 10.01
N VAL A 139 25.68 4.46 10.42
CA VAL A 139 25.93 5.53 11.39
C VAL A 139 26.11 4.99 12.82
N GLY A 140 26.80 5.75 13.67
CA GLY A 140 26.88 5.47 15.11
C GLY A 140 25.63 5.88 15.88
N GLU A 141 25.59 5.59 17.19
CA GLU A 141 24.52 6.08 18.09
C GLU A 141 24.49 7.62 18.18
N ASP A 142 25.62 8.25 17.84
CA ASP A 142 25.79 9.69 17.72
C ASP A 142 25.24 10.27 16.41
N TRP A 143 24.63 9.45 15.54
CA TRP A 143 24.13 9.83 14.21
C TRP A 143 25.22 10.40 13.28
N VAL A 144 26.49 10.09 13.56
CA VAL A 144 27.62 10.49 12.73
C VAL A 144 27.96 9.37 11.75
N ASP A 145 28.19 9.75 10.49
CA ASP A 145 28.66 8.87 9.44
C ASP A 145 29.92 8.11 9.84
N ARG A 146 29.93 6.81 9.54
CA ARG A 146 31.09 5.94 9.69
C ARG A 146 31.45 5.36 8.31
N PRO A 147 32.22 6.09 7.48
CA PRO A 147 32.57 5.66 6.12
C PRO A 147 33.22 4.27 6.08
N GLU A 148 34.02 3.93 7.08
CA GLU A 148 34.64 2.62 7.23
C GLU A 148 33.62 1.49 7.41
N ARG A 149 32.54 1.73 8.17
CA ARG A 149 31.44 0.76 8.33
C ARG A 149 30.66 0.62 7.05
N ARG A 150 30.38 1.74 6.36
CA ARG A 150 29.73 1.72 5.04
C ARG A 150 30.53 0.90 4.05
N GLN A 151 31.84 1.11 3.98
CA GLN A 151 32.72 0.34 3.09
C GLN A 151 32.68 -1.16 3.43
N ALA A 152 32.86 -1.52 4.70
CA ALA A 152 32.84 -2.93 5.14
C ALA A 152 31.47 -3.60 4.85
N LEU A 153 30.36 -2.85 4.98
CA LEU A 153 29.02 -3.35 4.63
C LEU A 153 28.90 -3.60 3.13
N LEU A 154 29.34 -2.67 2.29
CA LEU A 154 29.28 -2.82 0.82
C LEU A 154 30.22 -3.92 0.31
N GLU A 155 31.37 -4.14 0.98
CA GLU A 155 32.22 -5.30 0.72
C GLU A 155 31.49 -6.60 1.02
N LYS A 156 30.81 -6.71 2.17
CA LYS A 156 29.98 -7.89 2.49
C LYS A 156 28.83 -8.10 1.50
N VAL A 157 28.17 -7.02 1.07
CA VAL A 157 27.11 -7.08 0.04
C VAL A 157 27.67 -7.68 -1.24
N ARG A 158 28.81 -7.20 -1.74
CA ARG A 158 29.48 -7.75 -2.93
C ARG A 158 29.91 -9.21 -2.73
N ASP A 159 30.50 -9.55 -1.60
CA ASP A 159 30.94 -10.92 -1.29
C ASP A 159 29.78 -11.92 -1.23
N ILE A 160 28.59 -11.47 -0.83
CA ILE A 160 27.37 -12.29 -0.81
C ILE A 160 26.78 -12.39 -2.22
N GLY A 161 26.65 -11.27 -2.93
CA GLY A 161 26.11 -11.23 -4.29
C GLY A 161 27.00 -11.92 -5.34
N ALA A 162 28.27 -12.17 -5.04
CA ALA A 162 29.16 -12.93 -5.91
C ALA A 162 29.00 -14.47 -5.80
N ARG A 163 28.14 -14.97 -4.90
CA ARG A 163 27.92 -16.41 -4.70
C ARG A 163 26.88 -16.93 -5.70
N ASP A 164 27.13 -18.11 -6.25
CA ASP A 164 26.21 -18.73 -7.24
C ASP A 164 24.78 -18.82 -6.71
N GLY A 165 23.85 -18.25 -7.47
CA GLY A 165 22.42 -18.27 -7.16
C GLY A 165 21.97 -17.31 -6.05
N ILE A 166 22.82 -16.38 -5.61
CA ILE A 166 22.48 -15.34 -4.62
C ILE A 166 22.55 -13.96 -5.27
N GLU A 167 21.46 -13.20 -5.15
CA GLU A 167 21.41 -11.78 -5.54
C GLU A 167 21.27 -10.93 -4.27
N LEU A 168 22.25 -10.07 -4.02
CA LEU A 168 22.21 -9.08 -2.94
C LEU A 168 22.94 -7.83 -3.39
N ASP A 169 22.18 -6.74 -3.54
CA ASP A 169 22.69 -5.46 -4.02
C ASP A 169 22.21 -4.31 -3.14
N LEU A 170 22.94 -3.18 -3.21
CA LEU A 170 22.45 -1.93 -2.65
C LEU A 170 21.24 -1.47 -3.46
N SER A 171 20.06 -1.52 -2.85
CA SER A 171 18.82 -1.10 -3.50
C SER A 171 18.63 0.42 -3.48
N ILE A 172 18.85 1.08 -2.34
CA ILE A 172 18.66 2.52 -2.14
C ILE A 172 19.75 3.01 -1.17
N ASP A 173 20.45 4.10 -1.53
CA ASP A 173 21.33 4.82 -0.61
C ASP A 173 20.54 5.96 0.06
N LEU A 174 20.38 5.89 1.38
CA LEU A 174 19.53 6.80 2.16
C LEU A 174 20.29 7.95 2.83
N GLY A 175 21.61 8.03 2.68
CA GLY A 175 22.46 8.98 3.42
C GLY A 175 23.00 8.34 4.67
#